data_AF-A0A0D2ZWW7-F1
#
_entry.id   AF-A0A0D2ZWW7-F1
#
_cell.length_a   1.000
_cell.length_b   1.000
_cell.length_c   1.000
_cell.angle_alpha   90.00
_cell.angle_beta   90.00
_cell.angle_gamma   90.00
#
_symmetry.space_group_name_H-M   'P 1'
#
loop_
_entity.id
_entity.type
_entity.pdbx_description
1 polymer ?
#
loop_
_entity_poly.entity_id
_entity_poly.type
_entity_poly.pdbx_seq_one_letter_code
_entity_poly.pdbx_strand_id
1 'polypeptide(L)'
;ISTVGSPVYTGQGGTCKDGKPRDQELTRGNLALVASQKKGNEVRVIRGVEDPSDKKGKVYIYDGLYVVTHYWIEKGTTGFNEFKFNLVRQQDQPPGFATWKLAEELMKCGSSNQLRKGFVFGDISLGLEALPVPIVNEVDENDKEWPLDFNYRVSSKNLSMMIVPNHQSTGCNNTCKGGQSCGDPMCSCIQRNGGELQYDNRILLYRRPMIYECSDLCACPADCKNRLTQSGLKLRLEVFKTKSCGWGLRSWEPIRAGTFICELVGTAKGRDEIEEDDEYVFDTSRVYKTFRWNYEPELVGEDCWDQVSEVYKLWSEILVSARAFGN
;
A
#
# COMPACT_ATOMS: atom_id res chain seq x y z
N ILE A 1 0.41 24.31 -4.89
CA ILE A 1 1.34 23.25 -4.44
C ILE A 1 2.71 23.89 -4.44
N SER A 2 3.26 24.20 -3.26
CA SER A 2 4.59 24.79 -3.16
C SER A 2 5.59 23.87 -3.84
N THR A 3 6.34 24.40 -4.80
CA THR A 3 7.54 23.75 -5.31
C THR A 3 8.45 23.51 -4.11
N VAL A 4 8.57 22.26 -3.66
CA VAL A 4 9.62 21.86 -2.73
C VAL A 4 10.92 22.40 -3.31
N GLY A 5 11.57 23.33 -2.59
CA GLY A 5 12.60 24.21 -3.15
C GLY A 5 13.71 23.46 -3.90
N SER A 6 14.37 24.17 -4.82
CA SER A 6 15.54 23.70 -5.56
C SER A 6 16.55 23.04 -4.63
N PRO A 7 16.75 21.71 -4.69
CA PRO A 7 17.64 21.05 -3.75
C PRO A 7 19.09 21.38 -4.07
N VAL A 8 19.86 21.66 -3.01
CA VAL A 8 21.32 21.74 -3.08
C VAL A 8 21.88 20.36 -2.75
N TYR A 9 22.55 19.74 -3.73
CA TYR A 9 23.21 18.45 -3.55
C TYR A 9 24.68 18.66 -3.15
N THR A 10 25.13 17.92 -2.15
CA THR A 10 26.55 17.89 -1.75
C THR A 10 27.25 16.77 -2.49
N GLY A 11 28.38 17.08 -3.12
CA GLY A 11 29.20 16.15 -3.88
C GLY A 11 29.68 14.96 -3.06
N GLN A 12 30.12 13.92 -3.76
CA GLN A 12 30.66 12.72 -3.13
C GLN A 12 32.12 12.89 -2.71
N GLY A 13 32.57 12.03 -1.79
CA GLY A 13 33.94 12.03 -1.26
C GLY A 13 34.04 12.84 0.02
N GLY A 14 35.23 13.37 0.30
CA GLY A 14 35.48 14.15 1.52
C GLY A 14 35.87 13.32 2.74
N THR A 15 36.01 12.00 2.57
CA THR A 15 36.50 11.08 3.60
C THR A 15 37.52 10.11 3.00
N CYS A 16 38.63 9.88 3.70
CA CYS A 16 39.63 8.87 3.38
C CYS A 16 39.15 7.46 3.77
N LYS A 17 39.85 6.42 3.32
CA LYS A 17 39.55 5.02 3.69
C LYS A 17 39.65 4.76 5.21
N ASP A 18 40.45 5.55 5.91
CA ASP A 18 40.63 5.52 7.36
C ASP A 18 39.59 6.38 8.12
N GLY A 19 38.59 6.92 7.42
CA GLY A 19 37.51 7.72 8.01
C GLY A 19 37.88 9.19 8.24
N LYS A 20 39.10 9.63 7.92
CA LYS A 20 39.51 11.03 8.14
C LYS A 20 38.90 11.97 7.10
N PRO A 21 38.39 13.15 7.52
CA PRO A 21 37.86 14.14 6.60
C PRO A 21 38.98 14.75 5.75
N ARG A 22 38.67 15.10 4.50
CA ARG A 22 39.57 15.78 3.55
C ARG A 22 38.76 16.59 2.54
N ASP A 23 39.45 17.41 1.75
CA ASP A 23 38.82 18.11 0.63
C ASP A 23 38.26 17.11 -0.38
N GLN A 24 37.08 17.42 -0.91
CA GLN A 24 36.52 16.71 -2.04
C GLN A 24 37.33 17.01 -3.30
N GLU A 25 37.39 16.02 -4.19
CA GLU A 25 38.08 16.13 -5.48
C GLU A 25 37.05 16.23 -6.62
N LEU A 26 37.38 16.99 -7.67
CA LEU A 26 36.55 17.09 -8.87
C LEU A 26 36.76 15.86 -9.78
N THR A 27 36.35 14.70 -9.29
CA THR A 27 36.45 13.41 -9.99
C THR A 27 35.12 12.66 -9.90
N ARG A 28 34.96 11.59 -10.69
CA ARG A 28 33.79 10.70 -10.66
C ARG A 28 32.46 11.47 -10.75
N GLY A 29 31.55 11.27 -9.78
CA GLY A 29 30.23 11.90 -9.75
C GLY A 29 30.28 13.43 -9.70
N ASN A 30 31.28 14.02 -9.03
CA ASN A 30 31.43 15.48 -8.98
C ASN A 30 31.76 16.03 -10.38
N LEU A 31 32.71 15.40 -11.07
CA LEU A 31 33.06 15.77 -12.44
C LEU A 31 31.90 15.52 -13.42
N ALA A 32 31.17 14.42 -13.24
CA ALA A 32 29.98 14.12 -14.04
C ALA A 32 28.88 15.17 -13.88
N LEU A 33 28.61 15.64 -12.65
CA LEU A 33 27.64 16.70 -12.40
C LEU A 33 28.06 18.05 -12.98
N VAL A 34 29.35 18.38 -12.95
CA VAL A 34 29.88 19.56 -13.67
C VAL A 34 29.72 19.41 -15.18
N ALA A 35 29.98 18.22 -15.73
CA ALA A 35 29.74 17.98 -17.15
C ALA A 35 28.26 18.08 -17.52
N SER A 36 27.35 17.58 -16.68
CA SER A 36 25.90 17.71 -16.87
C SER A 36 25.45 19.17 -16.84
N GLN A 37 26.01 19.99 -15.95
CA GLN A 37 25.75 21.43 -15.92
C GLN A 37 26.15 22.10 -17.24
N LYS A 38 27.34 21.80 -17.77
CA LYS A 38 27.82 22.36 -19.04
C LYS A 38 26.99 21.95 -20.25
N LYS A 39 26.50 20.71 -20.25
CA LYS A 39 25.74 20.13 -21.36
C LYS A 39 24.24 20.37 -21.25
N GLY A 40 23.73 20.78 -20.09
CA GLY A 40 22.29 20.87 -19.82
C GLY A 40 21.61 19.51 -19.74
N ASN A 41 22.34 18.45 -19.36
CA ASN A 41 21.77 17.12 -19.26
C ASN A 41 20.76 17.02 -18.10
N GLU A 42 19.70 16.26 -18.32
CA GLU A 42 18.75 15.91 -17.27
C GLU A 42 19.33 14.89 -16.28
N VAL A 43 19.02 15.08 -15.00
CA VAL A 43 19.47 14.26 -13.88
C VAL A 43 18.24 13.75 -13.14
N ARG A 44 18.11 12.43 -13.02
CA ARG A 44 17.08 11.81 -12.18
C ARG A 44 17.39 12.04 -10.71
N VAL A 45 16.41 12.53 -9.95
CA VAL A 45 16.53 12.73 -8.50
C VAL A 45 15.67 11.70 -7.77
N ILE A 46 16.29 10.99 -6.83
CA ILE A 46 15.63 10.05 -5.93
C ILE A 46 15.87 10.55 -4.50
N ARG A 47 14.79 10.72 -3.74
CA ARG A 47 14.86 11.16 -2.34
C ARG A 47 14.64 9.97 -1.41
N GLY A 48 15.55 9.78 -0.47
CA GLY A 48 15.39 8.83 0.61
C GLY A 48 14.77 9.49 1.83
N VAL A 49 13.73 8.90 2.39
CA VAL A 49 13.10 9.28 3.66
C VAL A 49 13.01 8.06 4.57
N GLU A 50 12.87 8.29 5.88
CA GLU A 50 12.61 7.20 6.83
C GLU A 50 11.27 6.54 6.50
N ASP A 51 11.23 5.21 6.61
CA ASP A 51 10.01 4.47 6.38
C ASP A 51 9.07 4.63 7.60
N PRO A 52 7.83 5.14 7.42
CA PRO A 52 6.89 5.30 8.53
C PRO A 52 6.54 3.99 9.25
N SER A 53 6.61 2.87 8.53
CA SER A 53 6.30 1.53 9.05
C SER A 53 7.54 0.79 9.58
N ASP A 54 8.75 1.25 9.27
CA ASP A 54 10.00 0.67 9.76
C ASP A 54 11.08 1.75 9.98
N LYS A 55 11.33 2.13 11.23
CA LYS A 55 12.32 3.16 11.58
C LYS A 55 13.76 2.83 11.16
N LYS A 56 14.07 1.57 10.82
CA LYS A 56 15.38 1.17 10.29
C LYS A 56 15.40 1.19 8.76
N GLY A 57 14.23 1.18 8.13
CA GLY A 57 14.03 1.19 6.70
C GLY A 57 14.07 2.61 6.11
N LYS A 58 14.19 2.66 4.78
CA LYS A 58 14.04 3.88 4.00
C LYS A 58 13.09 3.66 2.84
N VAL A 59 12.30 4.68 2.53
CA VAL A 59 11.52 4.75 1.30
C VAL A 59 12.25 5.66 0.32
N TYR A 60 12.40 5.20 -0.92
CA TYR A 60 13.04 5.93 -2.00
C TYR A 60 11.99 6.41 -3.00
N ILE A 61 11.91 7.73 -3.19
CA ILE A 61 10.88 8.37 -4.01
C ILE A 61 11.56 9.01 -5.20
N TYR A 62 11.16 8.60 -6.40
CA TYR A 62 11.57 9.28 -7.62
C TYR A 62 10.88 10.64 -7.70
N ASP A 63 11.66 11.73 -7.68
CA ASP A 63 11.15 13.10 -7.69
C ASP A 63 11.14 13.73 -9.09
N GLY A 64 11.56 12.98 -10.11
CA GLY A 64 11.61 13.43 -11.50
C GLY A 64 13.00 13.87 -11.95
N LEU A 65 12.99 14.64 -13.04
CA LEU A 65 14.14 15.14 -13.78
C LEU A 65 14.48 16.56 -13.35
N TYR A 66 15.78 16.79 -13.16
CA TYR A 66 16.35 18.05 -12.74
C TYR A 66 17.50 18.43 -13.68
N VAL A 67 17.85 19.71 -13.71
CA VAL A 67 19.07 20.21 -14.35
C VAL A 67 19.96 20.86 -13.31
N VAL A 68 21.27 20.65 -13.45
CA VAL A 68 22.27 21.35 -12.62
C VAL A 68 22.47 22.74 -13.23
N THR A 69 22.13 23.79 -12.47
CA THR A 69 22.23 25.17 -12.97
C THR A 69 23.61 25.77 -12.72
N HIS A 70 24.16 25.56 -11.52
CA HIS A 70 25.51 25.98 -11.14
C HIS A 70 26.03 25.12 -9.99
N TYR A 71 27.34 25.20 -9.73
CA TYR A 71 28.00 24.56 -8.61
C TYR A 71 29.01 25.52 -7.96
N TRP A 72 29.32 25.30 -6.69
CA TRP A 72 30.32 26.05 -5.95
C TRP A 72 31.06 25.14 -4.97
N ILE A 73 32.08 25.69 -4.31
CA ILE A 73 32.81 25.02 -3.24
C ILE A 73 32.49 25.75 -1.94
N GLU A 74 32.17 25.00 -0.90
CA GLU A 74 31.90 25.51 0.44
C GLU A 74 32.65 24.68 1.47
N LYS A 75 33.04 25.26 2.61
CA LYS A 75 33.60 24.48 3.71
C LYS A 75 32.49 23.74 4.44
N GLY A 76 32.57 22.42 4.47
CA GLY A 76 31.69 21.57 5.26
C GLY A 76 31.85 21.78 6.76
N THR A 77 31.05 21.08 7.56
CA THR A 77 31.09 21.17 9.04
C THR A 77 32.44 20.74 9.64
N THR A 78 33.22 19.96 8.89
CA THR A 78 34.57 19.51 9.26
C THR A 78 35.67 20.47 8.80
N GLY A 79 35.34 21.57 8.12
CA GLY A 79 36.27 22.61 7.67
C GLY A 79 36.96 22.35 6.33
N PHE A 80 36.62 21.23 5.68
CA PHE A 80 37.16 20.82 4.37
C PHE A 80 36.24 21.24 3.22
N ASN A 81 36.82 21.40 2.04
CA ASN A 81 36.11 21.83 0.84
C ASN A 81 35.14 20.74 0.34
N GLU A 82 33.88 21.11 0.17
CA GLU A 82 32.82 20.28 -0.40
C GLU A 82 32.25 20.95 -1.66
N PHE A 83 32.00 20.16 -2.70
CA PHE A 83 31.27 20.65 -3.87
C PHE A 83 29.78 20.70 -3.56
N LYS A 84 29.12 21.81 -3.89
CA LYS A 84 27.67 21.97 -3.82
C LYS A 84 27.12 22.20 -5.21
N PHE A 85 25.98 21.58 -5.53
CA PHE A 85 25.33 21.65 -6.84
C PHE A 85 23.89 22.12 -6.65
N ASN A 86 23.48 23.17 -7.35
CA ASN A 86 22.08 23.63 -7.35
C ASN A 86 21.29 22.93 -8.46
N LEU A 87 20.32 22.11 -8.07
CA LEU A 87 19.44 21.40 -9.01
C LEU A 87 18.09 22.10 -9.10
N VAL A 88 17.61 22.32 -10.32
CA VAL A 88 16.29 22.88 -10.60
C VAL A 88 15.45 21.83 -11.30
N ARG A 89 14.23 21.61 -10.80
CA ARG A 89 13.30 20.62 -11.35
C ARG A 89 12.80 21.08 -12.72
N GLN A 90 12.76 20.18 -13.70
CA GLN A 90 12.12 20.47 -14.98
C GLN A 90 10.61 20.72 -14.79
N GLN A 91 10.05 21.64 -15.57
CA GLN A 91 8.64 22.01 -15.53
C GLN A 91 7.74 20.87 -16.04
N ASP A 92 6.43 20.97 -15.77
CA ASP A 92 5.38 20.09 -16.30
C ASP A 92 5.48 18.59 -15.96
N GLN A 93 6.35 18.22 -15.04
CA GLN A 93 6.40 16.87 -14.50
C GLN A 93 5.39 16.68 -13.35
N PRO A 94 4.73 15.51 -13.25
CA PRO A 94 3.85 15.18 -12.12
C PRO A 94 4.53 15.44 -10.77
N PRO A 95 3.79 15.81 -9.71
CA PRO A 95 4.38 16.08 -8.41
C PRO A 95 5.00 14.79 -7.83
N GLY A 96 6.33 14.73 -7.77
CA GLY A 96 7.06 13.61 -7.20
C GLY A 96 7.00 13.63 -5.67
N PHE A 97 8.07 14.12 -5.04
CA PHE A 97 8.21 14.20 -3.59
C PHE A 97 7.18 15.10 -2.91
N ALA A 98 6.59 16.05 -3.63
CA ALA A 98 5.49 16.86 -3.12
C ALA A 98 4.28 15.99 -2.72
N THR A 99 3.99 14.91 -3.48
CA THR A 99 2.91 13.96 -3.13
C THR A 99 3.20 13.26 -1.80
N TRP A 100 4.46 12.88 -1.56
CA TRP A 100 4.88 12.32 -0.29
C TRP A 100 4.73 13.32 0.87
N LYS A 101 5.09 14.59 0.66
CA LYS A 101 4.94 15.64 1.68
C LYS A 101 3.49 15.90 2.06
N LEU A 102 2.58 15.87 1.09
CA LEU A 102 1.14 15.94 1.37
C LEU A 102 0.70 14.75 2.23
N ALA A 103 1.11 13.53 1.90
CA ALA A 103 0.81 12.35 2.73
C ALA A 103 1.39 12.46 4.15
N GLU A 104 2.62 12.96 4.31
CA GLU A 104 3.23 13.21 5.64
C GLU A 104 2.45 14.23 6.47
N GLU A 105 1.95 15.29 5.84
CA GLU A 105 1.11 16.29 6.51
C GLU A 105 -0.21 15.66 6.99
N LEU A 106 -0.86 14.86 6.14
CA LEU A 106 -2.07 14.12 6.52
C LEU A 106 -1.82 13.18 7.70
N MET A 107 -0.72 12.41 7.66
CA MET A 107 -0.35 11.50 8.75
C MET A 107 -0.11 12.22 10.09
N LYS A 108 0.40 13.45 10.07
CA LYS A 108 0.65 14.27 11.28
C LYS A 108 -0.60 14.91 11.86
N CYS A 109 -1.54 15.31 11.00
CA CYS A 109 -2.77 15.99 11.41
C CYS A 109 -3.81 15.07 12.06
N GLY A 110 -3.48 13.79 12.31
CA GLY A 110 -4.37 12.64 12.58
C GLY A 110 -5.47 12.72 13.66
N SER A 111 -5.82 13.89 14.17
CA SER A 111 -7.04 14.13 14.97
C SER A 111 -7.65 15.53 14.81
N SER A 112 -7.00 16.49 14.12
CA SER A 112 -7.55 17.83 13.86
C SER A 112 -8.29 17.92 12.52
N ASN A 113 -8.87 16.81 12.06
CA ASN A 113 -9.46 16.66 10.73
C ASN A 113 -10.61 17.64 10.46
N GLN A 114 -11.28 18.17 11.50
CA GLN A 114 -12.38 19.12 11.33
C GLN A 114 -11.96 20.43 10.65
N LEU A 115 -10.69 20.84 10.81
CA LEU A 115 -10.14 22.05 10.18
C LEU A 115 -9.58 21.78 8.78
N ARG A 116 -9.58 20.52 8.34
CA ARG A 116 -9.09 20.15 7.03
C ARG A 116 -10.06 20.66 5.96
N LYS A 117 -9.48 21.24 4.92
CA LYS A 117 -10.18 21.61 3.71
C LYS A 117 -11.03 20.45 3.19
N GLY A 118 -12.32 20.70 2.94
CA GLY A 118 -13.22 19.67 2.43
C GLY A 118 -13.66 18.61 3.45
N PHE A 119 -13.40 18.77 4.76
CA PHE A 119 -13.93 17.83 5.76
C PHE A 119 -15.46 17.71 5.66
N VAL A 120 -15.97 16.48 5.67
CA VAL A 120 -17.41 16.17 5.62
C VAL A 120 -17.83 15.44 6.90
N PHE A 121 -17.23 14.28 7.18
CA PHE A 121 -17.60 13.44 8.32
C PHE A 121 -16.38 12.76 8.94
N GLY A 122 -16.43 12.55 10.27
CA GLY A 122 -15.27 12.12 11.05
C GLY A 122 -14.95 10.63 10.94
N ASP A 123 -15.97 9.78 10.85
CA ASP A 123 -15.80 8.33 10.83
C ASP A 123 -17.07 7.62 10.33
N ILE A 124 -17.07 7.17 9.07
CA ILE A 124 -18.20 6.42 8.48
C ILE A 124 -18.44 5.08 9.15
N SER A 125 -17.41 4.53 9.80
CA SER A 125 -17.55 3.26 10.51
C SER A 125 -18.30 3.43 11.83
N LEU A 126 -18.52 4.67 12.29
CA LEU A 126 -19.18 4.98 13.56
C LEU A 126 -18.54 4.24 14.75
N GLY A 127 -17.20 4.11 14.74
CA GLY A 127 -16.42 3.41 15.76
C GLY A 127 -16.44 1.89 15.66
N LEU A 128 -17.01 1.31 14.59
CA LEU A 128 -16.98 -0.14 14.36
C LEU A 128 -15.58 -0.61 13.94
N GLU A 129 -14.83 0.22 13.20
CA GLU A 129 -13.43 -0.05 12.87
C GLU A 129 -12.50 0.45 13.98
N ALA A 130 -11.34 -0.19 14.12
CA ALA A 130 -10.34 0.22 15.11
C ALA A 130 -9.70 1.58 14.76
N LEU A 131 -9.74 1.96 13.47
CA LEU A 131 -9.24 3.22 12.95
C LEU A 131 -10.42 3.96 12.29
N PRO A 132 -10.64 5.25 12.59
CA PRO A 132 -11.74 6.00 11.98
C PRO A 132 -11.51 6.17 10.48
N VAL A 133 -12.60 6.11 9.71
CA VAL A 133 -12.58 6.29 8.25
C VAL A 133 -13.30 7.60 7.90
N PRO A 134 -12.58 8.74 7.80
CA PRO A 134 -13.21 10.02 7.51
C PRO A 134 -13.66 10.16 6.06
N ILE A 135 -14.61 11.08 5.83
CA ILE A 135 -15.05 11.53 4.50
C ILE A 135 -14.53 12.94 4.24
N VAL A 136 -13.96 13.15 3.05
CA VAL A 136 -13.54 14.47 2.56
C VAL A 136 -14.05 14.76 1.14
N ASN A 137 -14.57 15.96 0.94
CA ASN A 137 -14.94 16.51 -0.37
C ASN A 137 -14.11 17.78 -0.65
N GLU A 138 -12.96 17.59 -1.30
CA GLU A 138 -12.06 18.67 -1.72
C GLU A 138 -12.44 19.21 -3.12
N VAL A 139 -13.46 18.65 -3.77
CA VAL A 139 -13.95 19.04 -5.11
C VAL A 139 -15.06 20.08 -5.01
N ASP A 140 -16.04 19.85 -4.13
CA ASP A 140 -17.08 20.79 -3.76
C ASP A 140 -17.09 20.94 -2.24
N GLU A 141 -16.51 22.02 -1.73
CA GLU A 141 -16.36 22.23 -0.30
C GLU A 141 -17.67 22.55 0.41
N ASN A 142 -18.69 23.00 -0.32
CA ASN A 142 -20.01 23.33 0.24
C ASN A 142 -20.88 22.08 0.39
N ASP A 143 -20.63 21.05 -0.43
CA ASP A 143 -21.29 19.76 -0.33
C ASP A 143 -20.71 18.96 0.85
N LYS A 144 -21.48 18.94 1.94
CA LYS A 144 -21.24 18.16 3.16
C LYS A 144 -22.14 16.94 3.24
N GLU A 145 -22.82 16.58 2.16
CA GLU A 145 -23.66 15.40 2.13
C GLU A 145 -22.78 14.14 2.01
N TRP A 146 -23.23 13.10 2.69
CA TRP A 146 -22.72 11.75 2.54
C TRP A 146 -23.88 10.76 2.74
N PRO A 147 -23.77 9.51 2.26
CA PRO A 147 -24.88 8.56 2.29
C PRO A 147 -25.27 8.17 3.74
N LEU A 148 -26.20 8.92 4.34
CA LEU A 148 -26.71 8.67 5.70
C LEU A 148 -27.50 7.35 5.80
N ASP A 149 -27.97 6.83 4.67
CA ASP A 149 -28.72 5.59 4.53
C ASP A 149 -27.81 4.36 4.34
N PHE A 150 -26.49 4.54 4.20
CA PHE A 150 -25.54 3.44 4.13
C PHE A 150 -25.24 2.86 5.50
N ASN A 151 -25.37 1.53 5.63
CA ASN A 151 -25.16 0.84 6.91
C ASN A 151 -23.78 0.17 6.96
N TYR A 152 -22.83 0.79 7.67
CA TYR A 152 -21.46 0.30 7.78
C TYR A 152 -21.37 -1.04 8.54
N ARG A 153 -20.57 -1.98 8.04
CA ARG A 153 -20.34 -3.30 8.63
C ARG A 153 -18.92 -3.77 8.42
N VAL A 154 -18.31 -4.33 9.46
CA VAL A 154 -16.91 -4.80 9.45
C VAL A 154 -16.72 -6.24 8.95
N SER A 155 -17.80 -6.99 8.68
CA SER A 155 -17.69 -8.38 8.20
C SER A 155 -18.95 -8.86 7.49
N SER A 156 -18.77 -9.70 6.46
CA SER A 156 -19.85 -10.33 5.70
C SER A 156 -20.40 -11.57 6.43
N LYS A 157 -21.21 -11.37 7.49
CA LYS A 157 -21.90 -12.48 8.17
C LYS A 157 -23.22 -12.88 7.49
N ASN A 158 -23.64 -12.15 6.47
CA ASN A 158 -24.91 -12.39 5.77
C ASN A 158 -24.65 -13.15 4.47
N LEU A 159 -24.94 -14.45 4.48
CA LEU A 159 -25.18 -15.20 3.26
C LEU A 159 -26.67 -15.09 2.94
N SER A 160 -27.03 -14.91 1.67
CA SER A 160 -28.41 -15.20 1.24
C SER A 160 -28.76 -16.63 1.65
N MET A 161 -30.03 -16.85 2.02
CA MET A 161 -30.55 -18.19 2.37
C MET A 161 -30.39 -19.20 1.22
N MET A 162 -30.14 -18.73 -0.01
CA MET A 162 -29.89 -19.57 -1.18
C MET A 162 -28.45 -20.08 -1.26
N ILE A 163 -27.52 -19.59 -0.44
CA ILE A 163 -26.14 -20.06 -0.37
C ILE A 163 -26.03 -21.08 0.75
N VAL A 164 -25.79 -22.35 0.40
CA VAL A 164 -25.52 -23.41 1.37
C VAL A 164 -24.01 -23.55 1.55
N PRO A 165 -23.43 -23.15 2.69
CA PRO A 165 -22.01 -23.34 2.94
C PRO A 165 -21.74 -24.83 3.20
N ASN A 166 -21.27 -25.56 2.19
CA ASN A 166 -20.94 -26.99 2.33
C ASN A 166 -19.51 -27.22 2.87
N HIS A 167 -19.04 -26.36 3.77
CA HIS A 167 -17.68 -26.44 4.29
C HIS A 167 -17.66 -26.96 5.73
N GLN A 168 -17.21 -28.21 5.90
CA GLN A 168 -16.70 -28.67 7.19
C GLN A 168 -15.32 -28.04 7.41
N SER A 169 -15.30 -26.89 8.09
CA SER A 169 -14.06 -26.29 8.56
C SER A 169 -13.49 -27.15 9.69
N THR A 170 -12.29 -27.69 9.49
CA THR A 170 -11.52 -28.38 10.54
C THR A 170 -10.28 -27.56 10.85
N GLY A 171 -10.05 -27.28 12.14
CA GLY A 171 -8.87 -26.56 12.58
C GLY A 171 -7.60 -27.40 12.52
N CYS A 172 -6.43 -26.77 12.67
CA CYS A 172 -5.20 -27.49 12.92
C CYS A 172 -5.23 -28.09 14.34
N ASN A 173 -5.58 -29.37 14.44
CA ASN A 173 -5.82 -30.08 15.70
C ASN A 173 -4.49 -30.40 16.42
N ASN A 174 -3.81 -29.38 16.94
CA ASN A 174 -2.53 -29.44 17.66
C ASN A 174 -1.33 -30.02 16.89
N THR A 175 -1.41 -30.14 15.55
CA THR A 175 -0.24 -30.48 14.73
C THR A 175 0.87 -29.43 14.88
N CYS A 176 0.48 -28.17 15.13
CA CYS A 176 1.39 -27.11 15.53
C CYS A 176 1.73 -27.28 17.02
N LYS A 177 2.97 -27.68 17.31
CA LYS A 177 3.44 -27.99 18.65
C LYS A 177 3.18 -26.81 19.60
N GLY A 178 2.50 -27.08 20.72
CA GLY A 178 2.46 -26.19 21.89
C GLY A 178 1.86 -24.79 21.68
N GLY A 179 0.88 -24.62 20.79
CA GLY A 179 0.24 -23.30 20.57
C GLY A 179 1.14 -22.32 19.82
N GLN A 180 2.10 -22.81 19.03
CA GLN A 180 2.89 -21.97 18.14
C GLN A 180 2.09 -21.57 16.89
N SER A 181 2.51 -20.48 16.25
CA SER A 181 1.99 -20.10 14.93
C SER A 181 2.18 -21.25 13.92
N CYS A 182 1.17 -21.47 13.08
CA CYS A 182 1.27 -22.37 11.94
C CYS A 182 2.41 -21.93 11.00
N GLY A 183 3.10 -22.93 10.46
CA GLY A 183 4.28 -22.77 9.60
C GLY A 183 4.97 -24.10 9.31
N ASP A 184 4.71 -25.13 10.12
CA ASP A 184 5.09 -26.51 9.82
C ASP A 184 4.33 -27.01 8.57
N PRO A 185 5.03 -27.51 7.53
CA PRO A 185 4.40 -28.13 6.36
C PRO A 185 3.48 -29.30 6.69
N MET A 186 3.59 -29.93 7.86
CA MET A 186 2.70 -31.00 8.32
C MET A 186 1.39 -30.48 8.91
N CYS A 187 1.27 -29.17 9.18
CA CYS A 187 0.01 -28.58 9.65
C CYS A 187 -1.08 -28.72 8.58
N SER A 188 -2.27 -29.18 8.98
CA SER A 188 -3.41 -29.34 8.06
C SER A 188 -3.80 -28.04 7.34
N CYS A 189 -3.72 -26.89 8.02
CA CYS A 189 -3.98 -25.58 7.39
C CYS A 189 -2.92 -25.22 6.35
N ILE A 190 -1.65 -25.55 6.61
CA ILE A 190 -0.54 -25.29 5.68
C ILE A 190 -0.61 -26.26 4.49
N GLN A 191 -0.94 -27.53 4.72
CA GLN A 191 -1.21 -28.55 3.70
C GLN A 191 -2.33 -28.12 2.73
N ARG A 192 -3.42 -27.52 3.23
CA ARG A 192 -4.49 -26.95 2.37
C ARG A 192 -3.98 -25.84 1.46
N ASN A 193 -2.92 -25.16 1.87
CA ASN A 193 -2.18 -24.20 1.05
C ASN A 193 -0.97 -24.84 0.36
N GLY A 194 -1.02 -26.13 0.03
CA GLY A 194 0.05 -26.83 -0.70
C GLY A 194 1.35 -27.01 0.07
N GLY A 195 1.32 -26.98 1.40
CA GLY A 195 2.50 -27.18 2.24
C GLY A 195 3.32 -25.91 2.50
N GLU A 196 2.83 -24.74 2.09
CA GLU A 196 3.56 -23.47 2.15
C GLU A 196 2.79 -22.38 2.92
N LEU A 197 3.53 -21.49 3.59
CA LEU A 197 2.97 -20.27 4.17
C LEU A 197 2.63 -19.26 3.08
N GLN A 198 1.46 -18.64 3.19
CA GLN A 198 0.99 -17.64 2.22
C GLN A 198 1.43 -16.23 2.56
N TYR A 199 1.84 -16.02 3.81
CA TYR A 199 2.17 -14.71 4.34
C TYR A 199 3.52 -14.74 5.04
N ASP A 200 4.30 -13.67 4.85
CA ASP A 200 5.44 -13.35 5.70
C ASP A 200 5.33 -11.90 6.19
N ASN A 201 5.57 -11.69 7.47
CA ASN A 201 5.45 -10.39 8.12
C ASN A 201 4.19 -9.58 7.70
N ARG A 202 3.04 -10.28 7.61
CA ARG A 202 1.73 -9.72 7.20
C ARG A 202 1.65 -9.22 5.75
N ILE A 203 2.54 -9.70 4.89
CA ILE A 203 2.55 -9.49 3.43
C ILE A 203 2.21 -10.80 2.74
N LEU A 204 1.29 -10.76 1.76
CA LEU A 204 1.03 -11.86 0.85
C LEU A 204 2.25 -12.11 -0.05
N LEU A 205 2.76 -13.34 -0.01
CA LEU A 205 3.98 -13.71 -0.74
C LEU A 205 3.72 -13.89 -2.24
N TYR A 206 2.62 -14.57 -2.59
CA TYR A 206 2.23 -14.81 -3.98
C TYR A 206 0.72 -15.09 -4.05
N ARG A 207 0.13 -14.89 -5.24
CA ARG A 207 -1.30 -15.09 -5.45
C ARG A 207 -1.62 -16.58 -5.50
N ARG A 208 -2.79 -16.94 -4.97
CA ARG A 208 -3.40 -18.26 -5.12
C ARG A 208 -4.89 -18.11 -5.46
N PRO A 209 -5.49 -19.10 -6.13
CA PRO A 209 -6.93 -19.09 -6.41
C PRO A 209 -7.77 -19.04 -5.13
N MET A 210 -7.26 -19.68 -4.08
CA MET A 210 -7.87 -19.71 -2.76
C MET A 210 -6.79 -19.83 -1.70
N ILE A 211 -6.95 -19.09 -0.60
CA ILE A 211 -6.06 -19.13 0.56
C ILE A 211 -6.89 -19.61 1.76
N TYR A 212 -6.35 -20.58 2.49
CA TYR A 212 -6.99 -21.14 3.68
C TYR A 212 -6.32 -20.60 4.95
N GLU A 213 -6.96 -19.62 5.59
CA GLU A 213 -6.51 -19.13 6.90
C GLU A 213 -6.91 -20.06 8.04
N CYS A 214 -6.18 -19.97 9.15
CA CYS A 214 -6.58 -20.61 10.40
C CYS A 214 -7.81 -19.90 10.96
N SER A 215 -8.82 -20.66 11.40
CA SER A 215 -10.03 -20.12 12.01
C SER A 215 -10.05 -20.32 13.52
N ASP A 216 -11.09 -19.87 14.21
CA ASP A 216 -11.26 -20.05 15.67
C ASP A 216 -11.36 -21.53 16.11
N LEU A 217 -11.51 -22.45 15.15
CA LEU A 217 -11.42 -23.90 15.40
C LEU A 217 -9.96 -24.39 15.53
N CYS A 218 -8.98 -23.55 15.20
CA CYS A 218 -7.55 -23.88 15.31
C CYS A 218 -7.02 -23.54 16.70
N ALA A 219 -6.14 -24.39 17.22
CA ALA A 219 -5.45 -24.16 18.50
C ALA A 219 -4.27 -23.18 18.41
N CYS A 220 -3.95 -22.67 17.22
CA CYS A 220 -2.91 -21.67 17.03
C CYS A 220 -3.35 -20.29 17.55
N PRO A 221 -2.41 -19.43 17.96
CA PRO A 221 -2.73 -18.17 18.62
C PRO A 221 -3.35 -17.16 17.66
N ALA A 222 -3.95 -16.09 18.20
CA ALA A 222 -4.63 -15.06 17.41
C ALA A 222 -3.67 -14.31 16.46
N ASP A 223 -2.38 -14.23 16.80
CA ASP A 223 -1.31 -13.64 16.00
C ASP A 223 -0.60 -14.65 15.07
N CYS A 224 -1.21 -15.82 14.84
CA CYS A 224 -0.69 -16.82 13.92
C CYS A 224 -0.44 -16.19 12.54
N LYS A 225 0.72 -16.48 11.94
CA LYS A 225 1.11 -16.02 10.59
C LYS A 225 0.10 -16.40 9.51
N ASN A 226 -0.70 -17.44 9.71
CA ASN A 226 -1.77 -17.87 8.80
C ASN A 226 -3.15 -17.26 9.14
N ARG A 227 -3.17 -16.10 9.83
CA ARG A 227 -4.36 -15.30 10.18
C ARG A 227 -4.12 -13.82 9.83
N LEU A 228 -4.25 -13.47 8.55
CA LEU A 228 -4.02 -12.10 8.09
C LEU A 228 -5.33 -11.33 7.90
N THR A 229 -6.21 -11.83 7.03
CA THR A 229 -7.41 -11.10 6.58
C THR A 229 -8.43 -10.90 7.71
N GLN A 230 -8.52 -11.87 8.63
CA GLN A 230 -9.39 -11.80 9.81
C GLN A 230 -9.00 -10.73 10.85
N SER A 231 -7.89 -10.03 10.66
CA SER A 231 -7.42 -9.02 11.62
C SER A 231 -8.12 -7.65 11.47
N GLY A 232 -9.00 -7.50 10.47
CA GLY A 232 -9.73 -6.27 10.17
C GLY A 232 -8.85 -5.17 9.57
N LEU A 233 -9.39 -3.95 9.47
CA LEU A 233 -8.69 -2.80 8.91
C LEU A 233 -7.46 -2.42 9.77
N LYS A 234 -6.32 -2.22 9.11
CA LYS A 234 -5.05 -1.79 9.75
C LYS A 234 -4.43 -0.55 9.11
N LEU A 235 -4.94 -0.12 7.97
CA LEU A 235 -4.47 1.07 7.28
C LEU A 235 -5.37 2.25 7.63
N ARG A 236 -4.80 3.45 7.74
CA ARG A 236 -5.58 4.68 7.83
C ARG A 236 -6.09 5.05 6.44
N LEU A 237 -7.38 4.81 6.22
CA LEU A 237 -8.06 5.07 4.97
C LEU A 237 -8.98 6.28 5.09
N GLU A 238 -9.25 6.94 3.97
CA GLU A 238 -10.27 7.96 3.87
C GLU A 238 -11.08 7.83 2.57
N VAL A 239 -12.37 8.12 2.69
CA VAL A 239 -13.25 8.26 1.55
C VAL A 239 -13.15 9.69 1.04
N PHE A 240 -12.86 9.86 -0.25
CA PHE A 240 -12.67 11.18 -0.84
C PHE A 240 -13.46 11.36 -2.13
N LYS A 241 -14.01 12.55 -2.34
CA LYS A 241 -14.68 12.90 -3.60
C LYS A 241 -13.64 13.03 -4.71
N THR A 242 -13.85 12.31 -5.81
CA THR A 242 -13.06 12.43 -7.03
C THR A 242 -13.68 13.42 -8.00
N LYS A 243 -12.90 13.90 -8.98
CA LYS A 243 -13.40 14.84 -9.99
C LYS A 243 -14.38 14.23 -10.99
N SER A 244 -14.31 12.92 -11.24
CA SER A 244 -15.00 12.28 -12.37
C SER A 244 -15.52 10.86 -12.10
N CYS A 245 -15.19 10.26 -10.96
CA CYS A 245 -15.48 8.85 -10.66
C CYS A 245 -16.29 8.69 -9.36
N GLY A 246 -17.07 9.69 -8.98
CA GLY A 246 -17.81 9.67 -7.71
C GLY A 246 -16.88 9.68 -6.49
N TRP A 247 -17.12 8.79 -5.53
CA TRP A 247 -16.32 8.64 -4.31
C TRP A 247 -15.21 7.59 -4.52
N GLY A 248 -14.03 7.86 -3.97
CA GLY A 248 -12.90 6.94 -3.98
C GLY A 248 -12.37 6.68 -2.57
N LEU A 249 -11.52 5.68 -2.44
CA LEU A 249 -10.83 5.33 -1.19
C LEU A 249 -9.32 5.54 -1.38
N ARG A 250 -8.67 6.20 -0.42
CA ARG A 250 -7.20 6.36 -0.43
C ARG A 250 -6.61 6.14 0.97
N SER A 251 -5.36 5.71 1.00
CA SER A 251 -4.60 5.55 2.24
C SER A 251 -3.79 6.81 2.55
N TRP A 252 -3.65 7.12 3.84
CA TRP A 252 -2.72 8.16 4.30
C TRP A 252 -1.27 7.70 4.28
N GLU A 253 -1.06 6.39 4.41
CA GLU A 253 0.25 5.75 4.48
C GLU A 253 0.60 5.06 3.16
N PRO A 254 1.90 4.97 2.80
CA PRO A 254 2.35 4.12 1.71
C PRO A 254 2.00 2.66 1.97
N ILE A 255 1.54 1.97 0.93
CA ILE A 255 1.15 0.55 1.02
C ILE A 255 2.21 -0.29 0.32
N ARG A 256 2.83 -1.22 1.04
CA ARG A 256 3.77 -2.17 0.44
C ARG A 256 2.99 -3.21 -0.40
N ALA A 257 3.61 -3.69 -1.47
CA ALA A 257 3.00 -4.73 -2.28
C ALA A 257 2.70 -5.97 -1.42
N GLY A 258 1.49 -6.53 -1.56
CA GLY A 258 1.03 -7.69 -0.79
C GLY A 258 0.46 -7.36 0.58
N THR A 259 0.47 -6.10 1.02
CA THR A 259 -0.25 -5.68 2.24
C THR A 259 -1.75 -5.88 2.06
N PHE A 260 -2.37 -6.55 3.03
CA PHE A 260 -3.84 -6.63 3.12
C PHE A 260 -4.43 -5.26 3.44
N ILE A 261 -5.44 -4.85 2.67
CA ILE A 261 -6.12 -3.55 2.82
C ILE A 261 -7.34 -3.70 3.71
N CYS A 262 -8.41 -4.31 3.17
CA CYS A 262 -9.65 -4.62 3.88
C CYS A 262 -10.41 -5.73 3.13
N GLU A 263 -11.40 -6.32 3.79
CA GLU A 263 -12.42 -7.15 3.13
C GLU A 263 -13.31 -6.26 2.25
N LEU A 264 -13.90 -6.81 1.19
CA LEU A 264 -15.02 -6.18 0.51
C LEU A 264 -16.31 -6.72 1.13
N VAL A 265 -16.91 -5.94 2.03
CA VAL A 265 -18.06 -6.38 2.82
C VAL A 265 -19.37 -6.10 2.09
N GLY A 266 -20.28 -7.08 2.09
CA GLY A 266 -21.61 -6.93 1.53
C GLY A 266 -22.51 -8.15 1.75
N THR A 267 -23.60 -8.21 1.01
CA THR A 267 -24.47 -9.39 0.95
C THR A 267 -23.96 -10.36 -0.09
N ALA A 268 -23.64 -11.59 0.31
CA ALA A 268 -23.40 -12.66 -0.67
C ALA A 268 -24.74 -13.12 -1.27
N LYS A 269 -24.88 -12.99 -2.59
CA LYS A 269 -26.08 -13.24 -3.39
C LYS A 269 -25.75 -14.13 -4.59
N GLY A 270 -26.71 -14.94 -5.01
CA GLY A 270 -26.67 -15.58 -6.33
C GLY A 270 -26.87 -14.55 -7.45
N ARG A 271 -26.47 -14.91 -8.68
CA ARG A 271 -26.61 -14.03 -9.85
C ARG A 271 -28.04 -13.54 -10.07
N ASP A 272 -29.02 -14.41 -9.86
CA ASP A 272 -30.44 -14.11 -10.07
C ASP A 272 -31.04 -13.20 -8.98
N GLU A 273 -30.31 -12.92 -7.90
CA GLU A 273 -30.75 -12.06 -6.78
C GLU A 273 -30.21 -10.62 -6.87
N ILE A 274 -29.43 -10.31 -7.91
CA ILE A 274 -28.89 -8.97 -8.15
C ILE A 274 -29.88 -8.16 -8.97
N GLU A 275 -30.19 -6.96 -8.47
CA GLU A 275 -31.01 -5.98 -9.18
C GLU A 275 -30.20 -5.36 -10.32
N GLU A 276 -30.82 -5.12 -11.47
CA GLU A 276 -30.13 -4.62 -12.67
C GLU A 276 -29.49 -3.24 -12.47
N ASP A 277 -30.01 -2.43 -11.55
CA ASP A 277 -29.52 -1.09 -11.21
C ASP A 277 -28.55 -1.06 -10.01
N ASP A 278 -28.13 -2.22 -9.48
CA ASP A 278 -27.18 -2.30 -8.39
C ASP A 278 -25.74 -2.03 -8.89
N GLU A 279 -25.27 -0.81 -8.68
CA GLU A 279 -23.91 -0.36 -9.04
C GLU A 279 -22.83 -0.82 -8.05
N TYR A 280 -23.20 -1.46 -6.92
CA TYR A 280 -22.30 -1.82 -5.82
C TYR A 280 -22.04 -3.33 -5.75
N VAL A 281 -21.97 -4.00 -6.90
CA VAL A 281 -21.83 -5.45 -7.02
C VAL A 281 -20.41 -5.85 -7.38
N PHE A 282 -19.85 -6.77 -6.61
CA PHE A 282 -18.57 -7.41 -6.90
C PHE A 282 -18.76 -8.87 -7.26
N ASP A 283 -18.30 -9.24 -8.46
CA ASP A 283 -18.30 -10.62 -8.92
C ASP A 283 -17.06 -11.37 -8.43
N THR A 284 -17.25 -12.28 -7.47
CA THR A 284 -16.17 -13.08 -6.87
C THR A 284 -15.58 -14.12 -7.83
N SER A 285 -16.30 -14.45 -8.90
CA SER A 285 -15.83 -15.39 -9.93
C SER A 285 -14.99 -14.72 -11.02
N ARG A 286 -15.04 -13.38 -11.09
CA ARG A 286 -14.46 -12.64 -12.21
C ARG A 286 -12.94 -12.54 -12.07
N VAL A 287 -12.24 -13.15 -13.01
CA VAL A 287 -10.79 -12.99 -13.18
C VAL A 287 -10.55 -11.79 -14.10
N TYR A 288 -10.35 -10.61 -13.53
CA TYR A 288 -10.32 -9.33 -14.26
C TYR A 288 -9.13 -9.17 -15.24
N LYS A 289 -8.08 -10.01 -15.13
CA LYS A 289 -6.94 -10.26 -16.04
C LYS A 289 -5.89 -11.11 -15.30
N THR A 290 -5.03 -11.85 -16.00
CA THR A 290 -3.79 -12.39 -15.40
C THR A 290 -2.97 -11.22 -14.89
N PHE A 291 -2.97 -11.03 -13.57
CA PHE A 291 -2.24 -9.97 -12.93
C PHE A 291 -0.76 -10.34 -12.88
N ARG A 292 0.09 -9.63 -13.63
CA ARG A 292 1.53 -9.74 -13.46
C ARG A 292 1.91 -8.99 -12.19
N TRP A 293 2.13 -9.72 -11.12
CA TRP A 293 2.71 -9.16 -9.90
C TRP A 293 4.13 -8.68 -10.20
N ASN A 294 4.64 -7.68 -9.48
CA ASN A 294 5.98 -7.10 -9.71
C ASN A 294 7.16 -8.08 -9.54
N TYR A 295 6.89 -9.34 -9.21
CA TYR A 295 7.83 -10.43 -9.31
C TYR A 295 7.69 -11.04 -10.70
N GLU A 296 8.35 -10.46 -11.69
CA GLU A 296 8.67 -11.15 -12.94
C GLU A 296 10.00 -11.87 -12.65
N PRO A 297 10.01 -13.22 -12.54
CA PRO A 297 11.25 -14.00 -12.54
C PRO A 297 12.16 -13.58 -13.69
N GLU A 298 11.57 -13.18 -14.83
CA GLU A 298 12.28 -12.66 -15.99
C GLU A 298 13.11 -11.40 -15.69
N LEU A 299 12.67 -10.53 -14.77
CA LEU A 299 13.41 -9.29 -14.40
C LEU A 299 14.67 -9.57 -13.58
N VAL A 300 14.71 -10.72 -12.89
CA VAL A 300 15.87 -11.16 -12.09
C VAL A 300 16.60 -12.35 -12.70
N GLY A 301 16.19 -12.78 -13.91
CA GLY A 301 16.79 -13.91 -14.62
C GLY A 301 16.46 -15.29 -14.02
N GLU A 302 15.40 -15.38 -13.22
CA GLU A 302 14.87 -16.63 -12.70
C GLU A 302 13.86 -17.23 -13.69
N ASP A 303 13.78 -18.56 -13.70
CA ASP A 303 12.78 -19.28 -14.50
C ASP A 303 11.37 -18.96 -13.97
N CYS A 304 10.44 -18.72 -14.89
CA CYS A 304 9.03 -18.57 -14.54
C CYS A 304 8.52 -19.85 -13.90
N TRP A 305 8.23 -19.83 -12.59
CA TRP A 305 7.45 -20.87 -11.96
C TRP A 305 6.12 -21.03 -12.70
N ASP A 306 5.65 -22.27 -12.86
CA ASP A 306 4.38 -22.58 -13.52
C ASP A 306 3.29 -21.62 -13.03
N GLN A 307 2.71 -20.83 -13.95
CA GLN A 307 1.63 -19.91 -13.61
C GLN A 307 0.47 -20.74 -13.04
N VAL A 308 0.29 -20.70 -11.72
CA VAL A 308 -0.83 -21.35 -11.06
C VAL A 308 -2.09 -20.66 -11.55
N SER A 309 -2.91 -21.39 -12.31
CA SER A 309 -4.20 -20.91 -12.81
C SER A 309 -5.00 -20.31 -11.67
N GLU A 310 -5.34 -19.02 -11.76
CA GLU A 310 -6.19 -18.31 -10.78
C GLU A 310 -7.65 -18.75 -10.82
N VAL A 311 -8.01 -19.60 -11.79
CA VAL A 311 -9.37 -20.12 -11.95
C VAL A 311 -9.63 -21.16 -10.87
N TYR A 312 -10.44 -20.79 -9.88
CA TYR A 312 -11.02 -21.73 -8.93
C TYR A 312 -12.41 -22.15 -9.39
N LYS A 313 -12.66 -23.46 -9.47
CA LYS A 313 -13.97 -23.99 -9.85
C LYS A 313 -14.93 -23.89 -8.66
N LEU A 314 -15.52 -22.71 -8.46
CA LEU A 314 -16.62 -22.52 -7.52
C LEU A 314 -17.85 -23.30 -8.00
N TRP A 315 -18.59 -23.91 -7.07
CA TRP A 315 -19.81 -24.65 -7.39
C TRP A 315 -20.98 -23.74 -7.76
N SER A 316 -20.93 -22.48 -7.30
CA SER A 316 -21.91 -21.44 -7.60
C SER A 316 -21.18 -20.11 -7.77
N GLU A 317 -21.63 -19.29 -8.72
CA GLU A 317 -21.18 -17.90 -8.84
C GLU A 317 -21.80 -17.09 -7.70
N ILE A 318 -20.95 -16.52 -6.84
CA ILE A 318 -21.36 -15.67 -5.72
C ILE A 318 -21.01 -14.22 -6.07
N LEU A 319 -21.99 -13.35 -5.96
CA LEU A 319 -21.85 -11.92 -6.10
C LEU A 319 -21.96 -11.27 -4.72
N VAL A 320 -21.17 -10.23 -4.45
CA VAL A 320 -21.24 -9.45 -3.21
C VAL A 320 -21.85 -8.09 -3.53
N SER A 321 -23.05 -7.82 -3.02
CA SER A 321 -23.73 -6.51 -3.16
C SER A 321 -23.54 -5.69 -1.89
N ALA A 322 -22.93 -4.50 -2.04
CA ALA A 322 -22.70 -3.53 -0.97
C ALA A 322 -23.72 -2.37 -0.96
N ARG A 323 -24.83 -2.47 -1.74
CA ARG A 323 -25.83 -1.39 -1.91
C ARG A 323 -26.44 -0.91 -0.59
N ALA A 324 -26.84 -1.84 0.27
CA ALA A 324 -27.54 -1.53 1.54
C ALA A 324 -26.60 -1.57 2.76
N PHE A 325 -25.57 -2.41 2.73
CA PHE A 325 -24.59 -2.55 3.80
C PHE A 325 -23.23 -2.99 3.25
N GLY A 326 -22.16 -2.44 3.81
CA GLY A 326 -20.78 -2.71 3.39
C GLY A 326 -19.78 -1.98 4.29
N ASN A 327 -18.53 -1.83 3.85
CA ASN A 327 -17.45 -1.13 4.57
C ASN A 327 -16.73 -0.07 3.75
#